data_AF-G4LUT8-F1
#
_entry.id   AF-G4LUT8-F1
#
_cell.length_a   1.000
_cell.length_b   1.000
_cell.length_c   1.000
_cell.angle_alpha   90.00
_cell.angle_beta   90.00
_cell.angle_gamma   90.00
#
_symmetry.space_group_name_H-M   'P 1'
#
loop_
_entity.id
_entity.type
_entity.pdbx_description
1 polymer ?
#
loop_
_entity_poly.entity_id
_entity_poly.type
_entity_poly.pdbx_seq_one_letter_code
_entity_poly.pdbx_strand_id
1 'polypeptide(L)'
;MKRPISDNHIVFDNHLIVDTTAPTNSRSSESAKDCRKRKALRIQYLAESVRLRELTVIKMKRDIDKLLELCQYIDQGDVPVSLLEKCGISV
;
A
#
# COMPACT_ATOMS: atom_id res chain seq x y z
N MET A 1 -32.78 -4.29 42.90
CA MET A 1 -33.37 -2.94 42.86
C MET A 1 -32.32 -1.95 42.36
N LYS A 2 -32.65 -1.09 41.40
CA LYS A 2 -31.73 -0.21 40.64
C LYS A 2 -32.03 1.28 40.97
N ARG A 3 -30.94 2.07 41.04
CA ARG A 3 -30.77 3.55 40.79
C ARG A 3 -30.94 4.53 41.97
N PRO A 4 -30.36 5.76 41.91
CA PRO A 4 -29.67 6.43 40.77
C PRO A 4 -28.30 7.09 41.08
N ILE A 5 -27.47 7.32 40.03
CA ILE A 5 -26.36 8.29 40.05
C ILE A 5 -26.87 9.53 39.31
N SER A 6 -26.88 10.67 39.99
CA SER A 6 -27.30 11.98 39.49
C SER A 6 -26.24 12.62 38.60
N ASP A 7 -26.66 13.12 37.45
CA ASP A 7 -25.88 13.92 36.51
C ASP A 7 -25.51 15.29 37.12
N ASN A 8 -24.24 15.51 37.41
CA ASN A 8 -23.71 16.85 37.68
C ASN A 8 -22.90 17.34 36.47
N HIS A 9 -23.50 18.32 35.80
CA HIS A 9 -22.98 19.28 34.82
C HIS A 9 -21.45 19.46 34.85
N ILE A 10 -20.76 19.09 33.77
CA ILE A 10 -19.37 19.52 33.52
C ILE A 10 -19.42 20.86 32.77
N VAL A 11 -19.18 21.94 33.51
CA VAL A 11 -18.85 23.25 32.96
C VAL A 11 -17.36 23.22 32.58
N PHE A 12 -17.05 23.31 31.29
CA PHE A 12 -15.68 23.45 30.80
C PHE A 12 -15.28 24.93 30.85
N ASP A 13 -14.68 25.35 31.97
CA ASP A 13 -13.82 26.55 32.02
C ASP A 13 -12.36 26.10 32.09
N ASN A 14 -11.73 25.94 30.92
CA ASN A 14 -10.29 25.76 30.82
C ASN A 14 -9.60 27.12 31.00
N HIS A 15 -9.51 27.56 32.25
CA HIS A 15 -8.54 28.57 32.65
C HIS A 15 -7.14 27.97 32.58
N LEU A 16 -6.25 28.65 31.86
CA LEU A 16 -4.84 28.31 31.67
C LEU A 16 -4.15 28.09 33.03
N ILE A 17 -3.98 26.84 33.44
CA ILE A 17 -3.03 26.44 34.47
C ILE A 17 -1.95 25.61 33.77
N VAL A 18 -0.80 26.25 33.59
CA VAL A 18 0.45 25.65 33.11
C VAL A 18 0.98 24.72 34.21
N ASP A 19 0.48 23.48 34.25
CA ASP A 19 1.06 22.41 35.07
C ASP A 19 2.30 21.86 34.38
N THR A 20 3.46 22.32 34.83
CA THR A 20 4.79 22.03 34.28
C THR A 20 5.27 20.59 34.61
N THR A 21 4.45 19.73 35.21
CA THR A 21 4.87 18.40 35.70
C THR A 21 4.22 17.20 34.99
N ALA A 22 3.30 17.40 34.04
CA ALA A 22 2.66 16.34 33.23
C ALA A 22 2.87 16.35 31.68
N PRO A 23 3.66 17.23 31.02
CA PRO A 23 3.69 17.31 29.54
C PRO A 23 4.67 16.34 28.85
N THR A 24 5.46 15.57 29.60
CA THR A 24 6.51 14.71 29.02
C THR A 24 5.97 13.39 28.47
N ASN A 25 4.94 12.83 29.12
CA ASN A 25 4.36 11.54 28.73
C ASN A 25 3.58 11.65 27.41
N SER A 26 2.84 12.74 27.19
CA SER A 26 2.07 12.95 25.95
C SER A 26 2.98 13.11 24.73
N ARG A 27 4.06 13.91 24.82
CA ARG A 27 5.04 14.09 23.75
C ARG A 27 5.83 12.82 23.43
N SER A 28 6.25 12.07 24.47
CA SER A 28 6.94 10.80 24.30
C SER A 28 6.03 9.73 23.66
N SER A 29 4.78 9.66 24.11
CA SER A 29 3.75 8.79 23.54
C SER A 29 3.49 9.11 22.07
N GLU A 30 3.33 10.39 21.73
CA GLU A 30 3.09 10.80 20.34
C GLU A 30 4.29 10.52 19.43
N SER A 31 5.51 10.77 19.92
CA SER A 31 6.76 10.42 19.22
C SER A 31 6.87 8.91 18.98
N ALA A 32 6.46 8.09 19.95
CA ALA A 32 6.44 6.64 19.81
C ALA A 32 5.39 6.17 18.79
N LYS A 33 4.18 6.76 18.78
CA LYS A 33 3.15 6.47 17.78
C LYS A 33 3.61 6.85 16.38
N ASP A 34 4.20 8.03 16.23
CA ASP A 34 4.72 8.55 14.97
C ASP A 34 5.87 7.67 14.43
N CYS A 35 6.77 7.21 15.31
CA CYS A 35 7.77 6.20 14.97
C CYS A 35 7.15 4.90 14.42
N ARG A 36 6.12 4.37 15.09
CA ARG A 36 5.39 3.17 14.64
C ARG A 36 4.70 3.40 13.29
N LYS A 37 4.04 4.55 13.12
CA LYS A 37 3.37 4.95 11.88
C LYS A 37 4.35 5.03 10.71
N ARG A 38 5.52 5.64 10.91
CA ARG A 38 6.60 5.65 9.91
C ARG A 38 7.08 4.25 9.53
N LYS A 39 7.28 3.38 10.53
CA LYS A 39 7.69 1.99 10.28
C LYS A 39 6.63 1.25 9.46
N ALA A 40 5.34 1.41 9.78
CA ALA A 40 4.25 0.81 9.05
C ALA A 40 4.18 1.31 7.60
N LEU A 41 4.26 2.63 7.37
CA LEU A 41 4.28 3.22 6.04
C LEU A 41 5.47 2.73 5.21
N ARG A 42 6.65 2.61 5.81
CA ARG A 42 7.84 2.07 5.14
C ARG A 42 7.63 0.62 4.70
N ILE A 43 7.08 -0.22 5.58
CA ILE A 43 6.78 -1.62 5.25
C ILE A 43 5.75 -1.69 4.12
N GLN A 44 4.69 -0.88 4.18
CA GLN A 44 3.66 -0.82 3.14
C GLN A 44 4.25 -0.42 1.78
N TYR A 45 5.10 0.62 1.74
CA TYR A 45 5.77 1.04 0.52
C TYR A 45 6.66 -0.06 -0.08
N LEU A 46 7.44 -0.75 0.77
CA LEU A 46 8.28 -1.86 0.30
C LEU A 46 7.44 -3.02 -0.24
N ALA A 47 6.34 -3.37 0.44
CA ALA A 47 5.42 -4.41 -0.02
C ALA A 47 4.80 -4.06 -1.39
N GLU A 48 4.34 -2.82 -1.56
CA GLU A 48 3.81 -2.35 -2.84
C GLU A 48 4.87 -2.36 -3.94
N SER A 49 6.10 -1.94 -3.61
CA SER A 49 7.23 -1.97 -4.55
C SER A 49 7.58 -3.39 -5.00
N VAL A 50 7.53 -4.38 -4.10
CA VAL A 50 7.73 -5.79 -4.45
C VAL A 50 6.57 -6.28 -5.34
N ARG A 51 5.33 -6.02 -4.95
CA ARG A 51 4.12 -6.40 -5.72
C ARG A 51 4.16 -5.88 -7.15
N LEU A 52 4.54 -4.62 -7.37
CA LEU A 52 4.66 -4.02 -8.70
C LEU A 52 5.74 -4.69 -9.56
N ARG A 53 6.87 -5.06 -8.95
CA ARG A 53 7.92 -5.81 -9.65
C ARG A 53 7.44 -7.20 -10.05
N GLU A 54 6.78 -7.91 -9.15
CA GLU A 54 6.20 -9.24 -9.44
C GLU A 54 5.19 -9.18 -10.60
N LEU A 55 4.29 -8.19 -10.59
CA LEU A 55 3.37 -7.98 -11.70
C LEU A 55 4.07 -7.68 -13.02
N THR A 56 5.15 -6.91 -12.97
CA THR A 56 5.98 -6.60 -14.15
C THR A 56 6.63 -7.87 -14.69
N VAL A 57 7.21 -8.71 -13.84
CA VAL A 57 7.80 -10.00 -14.22
C VAL A 57 6.75 -10.93 -14.84
N ILE A 58 5.56 -11.02 -14.23
CA ILE A 58 4.45 -11.82 -14.78
C ILE A 58 4.04 -11.31 -16.16
N LYS A 59 3.93 -9.99 -16.36
CA LYS A 59 3.64 -9.41 -17.67
C LYS A 59 4.71 -9.76 -18.70
N MET A 60 5.98 -9.56 -18.34
CA MET A 60 7.11 -9.88 -19.23
C MET A 60 7.13 -11.36 -19.60
N LYS A 61 6.86 -12.26 -18.65
CA LYS A 61 6.76 -13.68 -18.92
C LYS A 61 5.66 -13.99 -19.95
N ARG A 62 4.47 -13.41 -19.79
CA ARG A 62 3.38 -13.58 -20.78
C ARG A 62 3.76 -13.05 -22.15
N ASP A 63 4.49 -11.93 -22.21
CA ASP A 63 4.93 -11.35 -23.47
C ASP A 63 5.99 -12.24 -24.14
N ILE A 64 6.90 -12.86 -23.37
CA ILE A 64 7.83 -13.87 -23.88
C ILE A 64 7.08 -15.12 -24.36
N ASP A 65 6.10 -15.62 -23.61
CA ASP A 65 5.34 -16.81 -23.98
C ASP A 65 4.62 -16.62 -25.34
N LYS A 66 4.09 -15.41 -25.63
CA LYS A 66 3.53 -15.07 -26.96
C LYS A 66 4.58 -15.06 -28.08
N LEU A 67 5.77 -14.55 -27.80
CA LEU A 67 6.86 -14.54 -28.79
C LEU A 67 7.35 -15.96 -29.08
N LEU A 68 7.41 -16.83 -28.07
CA LEU A 68 7.74 -18.25 -28.25
C LEU A 68 6.68 -18.95 -29.10
N GLU A 69 5.39 -18.68 -28.86
CA GLU A 69 4.30 -19.16 -29.70
C GLU A 69 4.47 -18.68 -31.15
N LEU A 70 4.80 -17.40 -31.37
CA LEU A 70 5.05 -16.85 -32.70
C LEU A 70 6.22 -17.53 -33.40
N CYS A 71 7.32 -17.80 -32.70
CA CYS A 71 8.45 -18.54 -33.26
C CYS A 71 8.04 -19.95 -33.71
N GLN A 72 7.19 -20.65 -32.95
CA GLN A 72 6.70 -21.98 -33.33
C GLN A 72 5.91 -21.97 -34.65
N TYR A 73 5.10 -20.93 -34.89
CA TYR A 73 4.40 -20.76 -36.17
C TYR A 73 5.39 -20.46 -37.30
N ILE A 74 6.34 -19.55 -37.07
CA ILE A 74 7.37 -19.19 -38.06
C ILE A 74 8.20 -20.40 -38.47
N ASP A 75 8.59 -21.25 -37.51
CA ASP A 75 9.33 -22.50 -37.76
C ASP A 75 8.52 -23.50 -38.61
N GLN A 76 7.18 -23.42 -38.57
CA GLN A 76 6.28 -24.20 -39.43
C GLN A 76 6.02 -23.53 -40.79
N GLY A 77 6.61 -22.36 -41.04
CA GLY A 77 6.43 -21.58 -42.26
C GLY A 77 5.14 -20.74 -42.28
N ASP A 78 4.45 -20.61 -41.15
CA ASP A 78 3.24 -19.79 -41.02
C ASP A 78 3.55 -18.50 -40.24
N VAL A 79 2.98 -17.38 -40.67
CA VAL A 79 3.17 -16.08 -40.03
C VAL A 79 1.79 -15.49 -39.69
N PRO A 80 1.22 -15.86 -38.53
CA PRO A 80 -0.11 -15.41 -38.16
C PRO A 80 -0.12 -13.91 -37.82
N VAL A 81 -0.74 -13.10 -38.70
CA VAL A 81 -0.90 -11.64 -38.55
C VAL A 81 -1.52 -11.27 -37.20
N SER A 82 -2.53 -12.03 -36.75
CA SER A 82 -3.18 -11.79 -35.45
C SER A 82 -2.23 -11.94 -34.24
N LEU A 83 -1.21 -12.79 -34.35
CA LEU A 83 -0.23 -12.98 -33.28
C LEU A 83 0.85 -11.90 -33.30
N LEU A 84 1.22 -11.42 -34.49
CA LEU A 84 2.08 -10.25 -34.67
C LEU A 84 1.46 -9.01 -34.03
N GLU A 85 0.17 -8.75 -34.30
CA GLU A 85 -0.58 -7.66 -33.67
C GLU A 85 -0.60 -7.78 -32.14
N LYS A 86 -0.84 -8.99 -31.60
CA LYS A 86 -0.81 -9.26 -30.15
C LYS A 86 0.57 -9.04 -29.52
N CYS A 87 1.64 -9.23 -30.29
CA CYS A 87 3.01 -8.95 -29.88
C CYS A 87 3.39 -7.47 -30.05
N GLY A 88 2.50 -6.63 -30.61
CA GLY A 88 2.77 -5.22 -30.91
C GLY A 88 3.73 -5.04 -32.09
N ILE A 89 3.86 -6.06 -32.93
CA ILE A 89 4.67 -6.03 -34.15
C ILE A 89 3.74 -5.57 -35.27
N SER A 90 3.87 -4.30 -35.67
CA SER A 90 3.23 -3.81 -36.88
C SER A 90 3.97 -4.37 -38.09
N VAL A 91 3.23 -4.92 -39.04
CA VAL A 91 3.71 -5.25 -40.39
C VAL A 91 3.33 -4.12 -41.34
#